data_AF-A0A611EQJ8-F1
#
_entry.id   AF-A0A611EQJ8-F1
#
_cell.length_a   1.000
_cell.length_b   1.000
_cell.length_c   1.000
_cell.angle_alpha   90.00
_cell.angle_beta   90.00
_cell.angle_gamma   90.00
#
_symmetry.space_group_name_H-M   'P 1'
#
loop_
_entity.id
_entity.type
_entity.pdbx_description
1 polymer ?
#
loop_
_entity_poly.entity_id
_entity_poly.type
_entity_poly.pdbx_seq_one_letter_code
_entity_poly.pdbx_strand_id
1 'polypeptide(L)'
;MEGADLLTAGVLFLFAAVAAVPLAARLGIGAVLGYLLAGIAIGPWGLGFISDVDEILHFSELGVVFLMFIIGLELNPSRLWQLRRSIFGVGAAQVL
;
A
#
# COMPACT_ATOMS: atom_id res chain seq x y z
N MET A 1 -2.50 -17.96 21.59
CA MET A 1 -3.01 -18.45 20.30
C MET A 1 -3.11 -17.31 19.28
N GLU A 2 -3.24 -16.04 19.73
CA GLU A 2 -3.20 -14.83 18.87
C GLU A 2 -1.95 -14.70 17.97
N GLY A 3 -0.76 -15.07 18.47
CA GLY A 3 0.47 -14.95 17.66
C GLY A 3 0.50 -15.84 16.41
N ALA A 4 -0.17 -16.99 16.44
CA ALA A 4 -0.22 -17.91 15.29
C ALA A 4 -1.14 -17.38 14.18
N ASP A 5 -2.20 -16.68 14.55
CA ASP A 5 -3.16 -16.08 13.61
C ASP A 5 -2.53 -14.89 12.87
N LEU A 6 -1.77 -14.04 13.58
CA LEU A 6 -1.02 -12.94 12.97
C LEU A 6 0.04 -13.43 11.95
N LEU A 7 0.80 -14.46 12.31
CA LEU A 7 1.77 -15.09 11.42
C LEU A 7 1.10 -15.67 10.17
N THR A 8 -0.06 -16.31 10.34
CA THR A 8 -0.82 -16.90 9.23
C THR A 8 -1.36 -15.82 8.31
N ALA A 9 -1.94 -14.74 8.85
CA ALA A 9 -2.40 -13.60 8.09
C ALA A 9 -1.24 -12.92 7.33
N GLY A 10 -0.10 -12.69 7.99
CA GLY A 10 1.09 -12.11 7.38
C GLY A 10 1.63 -12.94 6.22
N VAL A 11 1.72 -14.27 6.39
CA VAL A 11 2.11 -15.19 5.31
C VAL A 11 1.11 -15.16 4.16
N LEU A 12 -0.18 -15.11 4.44
CA LEU A 12 -1.21 -15.03 3.42
C LEU A 12 -1.13 -13.73 2.61
N PHE A 13 -0.97 -12.58 3.27
CA PHE A 13 -0.75 -11.30 2.62
C PHE A 13 0.50 -11.32 1.74
N LEU A 14 1.62 -11.85 2.26
CA LEU A 14 2.87 -11.94 1.53
C LEU A 14 2.74 -12.85 0.31
N PHE A 15 2.10 -14.02 0.48
CA PHE A 15 1.85 -14.96 -0.60
C PHE A 15 0.97 -14.34 -1.70
N ALA A 16 -0.14 -13.70 -1.32
CA ALA A 16 -1.04 -13.04 -2.24
C ALA A 16 -0.31 -11.93 -3.03
N ALA A 17 0.50 -11.11 -2.36
CA ALA A 17 1.29 -10.08 -3.00
C ALA A 17 2.34 -10.66 -3.98
N VAL A 18 3.09 -11.67 -3.55
CA VAL A 18 4.12 -12.32 -4.38
C VAL A 18 3.52 -13.05 -5.58
N ALA A 19 2.29 -13.56 -5.48
CA ALA A 19 1.60 -14.17 -6.61
C ALA A 19 0.95 -13.14 -7.55
N ALA A 20 0.25 -12.16 -7.00
CA ALA A 20 -0.54 -11.20 -7.77
C ALA A 20 0.32 -10.18 -8.52
N VAL A 21 1.42 -9.70 -7.94
CA VAL A 21 2.23 -8.64 -8.56
C VAL A 21 2.92 -9.10 -9.85
N PRO A 22 3.58 -10.28 -9.91
CA PRO A 22 4.13 -10.80 -11.16
C PRO A 22 3.06 -11.09 -12.19
N LEU A 23 1.87 -11.56 -11.76
CA LEU A 23 0.74 -11.79 -12.65
C LEU A 23 0.24 -10.47 -13.26
N ALA A 24 0.03 -9.45 -12.44
CA ALA A 24 -0.34 -8.11 -12.87
C ALA A 24 0.70 -7.52 -13.84
N ALA A 25 1.99 -7.64 -13.51
CA ALA A 25 3.09 -7.19 -14.36
C ALA A 25 3.08 -7.89 -15.73
N ARG A 26 2.80 -9.20 -15.79
CA ARG A 26 2.67 -9.94 -17.05
C ARG A 26 1.48 -9.49 -17.89
N LEU A 27 0.40 -9.05 -17.24
CA LEU A 27 -0.78 -8.50 -17.90
C LEU A 27 -0.62 -7.01 -18.30
N GLY A 28 0.54 -6.40 -18.03
CA GLY A 28 0.79 -4.98 -18.27
C GLY A 28 0.11 -4.04 -17.27
N ILE A 29 -0.40 -4.58 -16.16
CA ILE A 29 -1.05 -3.84 -15.08
C ILE A 29 0.05 -3.37 -14.11
N GLY A 30 0.02 -2.09 -13.70
CA GLY A 30 1.00 -1.54 -12.76
C GLY A 30 1.00 -2.28 -11.41
N ALA A 31 2.18 -2.39 -10.78
CA ALA A 31 2.35 -3.18 -9.54
C ALA A 31 1.39 -2.76 -8.40
N VAL A 32 1.11 -1.45 -8.28
CA VAL A 32 0.16 -0.90 -7.29
C VAL A 32 -1.24 -1.51 -7.46
N LEU A 33 -1.73 -1.63 -8.69
CA LEU A 33 -3.01 -2.27 -8.98
C LEU A 33 -2.96 -3.77 -8.67
N GLY A 34 -1.80 -4.42 -8.89
CA GLY A 34 -1.58 -5.81 -8.48
C GLY A 34 -1.76 -6.03 -6.97
N TYR A 35 -1.17 -5.16 -6.14
CA TYR A 35 -1.35 -5.21 -4.69
C TYR A 35 -2.81 -4.97 -4.28
N LEU A 36 -3.49 -4.01 -4.91
CA LEU A 36 -4.90 -3.72 -4.65
C LEU A 36 -5.80 -4.92 -4.97
N LEU A 37 -5.62 -5.54 -6.13
CA LEU A 37 -6.36 -6.72 -6.53
C LEU A 37 -6.12 -7.91 -5.58
N ALA A 38 -4.88 -8.09 -5.14
CA ALA A 38 -4.56 -9.12 -4.15
C ALA A 38 -5.33 -8.91 -2.85
N GLY A 39 -5.34 -7.67 -2.33
CA GLY A 39 -6.07 -7.29 -1.12
C GLY A 39 -7.59 -7.48 -1.24
N ILE A 40 -8.18 -7.09 -2.38
CA ILE A 40 -9.60 -7.34 -2.67
C ILE A 40 -9.89 -8.84 -2.70
N ALA A 41 -9.00 -9.63 -3.32
CA ALA A 41 -9.19 -11.07 -3.47
C ALA A 41 -9.08 -11.84 -2.14
N ILE A 42 -8.21 -11.45 -1.22
CA ILE A 42 -8.05 -12.15 0.08
C ILE A 42 -8.91 -11.56 1.20
N GLY A 43 -9.39 -10.32 1.03
CA GLY A 43 -10.24 -9.63 1.98
C GLY A 43 -11.67 -10.18 2.03
N PRO A 44 -12.54 -9.56 2.84
CA PRO A 44 -13.89 -10.06 3.11
C PRO A 44 -14.80 -10.07 1.88
N TRP A 45 -14.51 -9.22 0.89
CA TRP A 45 -15.26 -9.13 -0.37
C TRP A 45 -14.79 -10.14 -1.44
N GLY A 46 -13.67 -10.84 -1.20
CA GLY A 46 -13.12 -11.85 -2.09
C GLY A 46 -13.31 -13.26 -1.54
N LEU A 47 -12.21 -13.91 -1.18
CA LEU A 47 -12.16 -15.26 -0.62
C LEU A 47 -12.48 -15.30 0.87
N GLY A 48 -12.55 -14.15 1.55
CA GLY A 48 -12.93 -14.06 2.96
C GLY A 48 -11.91 -14.68 3.91
N PHE A 49 -10.65 -14.81 3.49
CA PHE A 49 -9.60 -15.37 4.34
C PHE A 49 -9.19 -14.41 5.46
N ILE A 50 -9.41 -13.11 5.27
CA ILE A 50 -9.15 -12.11 6.28
C ILE A 50 -10.44 -11.29 6.48
N SER A 51 -10.95 -11.30 7.71
CA SER A 51 -12.26 -10.74 8.08
C SER A 51 -12.14 -9.56 9.05
N ASP A 52 -11.09 -9.53 9.87
CA ASP A 52 -10.83 -8.47 10.84
C ASP A 52 -10.17 -7.25 10.17
N VAL A 53 -11.00 -6.46 9.50
CA VAL A 53 -10.57 -5.24 8.81
C VAL A 53 -9.93 -4.24 9.78
N ASP A 54 -10.43 -4.14 11.01
CA ASP A 54 -9.91 -3.20 12.03
C ASP A 54 -8.45 -3.51 12.42
N GLU A 55 -8.11 -4.80 12.57
CA GLU A 55 -6.74 -5.21 12.89
C GLU A 55 -5.79 -4.94 11.71
N ILE A 56 -6.23 -5.22 10.48
CA ILE A 56 -5.46 -4.91 9.25
C ILE A 56 -5.22 -3.41 9.14
N LEU A 57 -6.23 -2.57 9.42
CA LEU A 57 -6.13 -1.12 9.31
C LEU A 57 -5.07 -0.59 10.28
N HIS A 58 -5.10 -1.03 11.54
CA HIS A 58 -4.12 -0.59 12.54
C HIS A 58 -2.68 -1.00 12.17
N PHE A 59 -2.50 -2.20 11.61
CA PHE A 59 -1.20 -2.62 11.09
C PHE A 59 -0.77 -1.82 9.85
N SER A 60 -1.72 -1.51 8.96
CA SER A 60 -1.47 -0.76 7.73
C SER A 60 -1.06 0.69 8.00
N GLU A 61 -1.56 1.29 9.08
CA GLU A 61 -1.15 2.62 9.53
C GLU A 61 0.37 2.68 9.77
N LEU A 62 0.94 1.68 10.44
CA LEU A 62 2.39 1.60 10.64
C LEU A 62 3.13 1.46 9.30
N GLY A 63 2.62 0.64 8.38
CA GLY A 63 3.18 0.49 7.04
C GLY A 63 3.22 1.82 6.26
N VAL A 64 2.13 2.59 6.30
CA VAL A 64 2.04 3.91 5.67
C VAL A 64 2.98 4.91 6.33
N VAL A 65 3.09 4.90 7.67
CA VAL A 65 4.03 5.75 8.40
C VAL A 65 5.48 5.45 7.99
N PHE A 66 5.87 4.17 7.90
CA PHE A 66 7.21 3.80 7.44
C PHE A 66 7.44 4.20 5.98
N LEU A 67 6.46 4.03 5.10
CA LEU A 67 6.55 4.45 3.70
C LEU A 67 6.73 5.97 3.58
N MET A 68 5.90 6.75 4.28
CA MET A 68 6.00 8.22 4.29
C MET A 68 7.30 8.70 4.91
N PHE A 69 7.83 7.98 5.91
CA PHE A 69 9.14 8.24 6.47
C PHE A 69 10.26 8.03 5.45
N ILE A 70 10.25 6.90 4.73
CA ILE A 70 11.22 6.61 3.67
C ILE A 70 11.14 7.65 2.55
N ILE A 71 9.92 7.98 2.10
CA ILE A 71 9.70 9.05 1.12
C ILE A 71 10.28 10.37 1.65
N GLY A 72 10.06 10.67 2.93
CA GLY A 72 10.64 11.83 3.61
C GLY A 72 12.16 11.87 3.58
N LEU A 73 12.83 10.73 3.75
CA LEU A 73 14.29 10.61 3.69
C LEU A 73 14.84 10.72 2.26
N GLU A 74 14.09 10.26 1.26
CA GLU A 74 14.48 10.33 -0.16
C GLU A 74 14.24 11.73 -0.75
N LEU A 75 13.33 12.51 -0.16
CA LEU A 75 13.03 13.88 -0.57
C LEU A 75 14.23 14.82 -0.32
N ASN A 76 14.69 15.47 -1.39
CA ASN A 76 15.70 16.52 -1.31
C ASN A 76 15.04 17.88 -1.02
N PRO A 77 15.30 18.51 0.16
CA PRO A 77 14.66 19.78 0.53
C PRO A 77 14.91 20.91 -0.48
N SER A 78 16.10 20.96 -1.08
CA SER A 78 16.45 21.99 -2.05
C SER A 78 15.64 21.89 -3.35
N ARG A 79 15.41 20.67 -3.84
CA ARG A 79 14.55 20.43 -5.02
C ARG A 79 13.10 20.74 -4.70
N LEU A 80 12.63 20.36 -3.50
CA LEU A 80 11.28 20.65 -3.07
C LEU A 80 11.01 22.16 -3.04
N TRP A 81 11.99 22.95 -2.56
CA TRP A 81 11.89 24.41 -2.53
C TRP A 81 11.81 25.05 -3.92
N GLN A 82 12.48 24.46 -4.92
CA GLN A 82 12.39 24.91 -6.31
C GLN A 82 11.01 24.60 -6.90
N LEU A 83 10.44 23.45 -6.55
CA LEU A 83 9.13 23.00 -7.03
C LEU A 83 7.94 23.62 -6.27
N ARG A 84 8.17 24.41 -5.21
CA ARG A 84 7.11 24.96 -4.34
C ARG A 84 5.97 25.63 -5.10
N ARG A 85 6.26 26.39 -6.17
CA ARG A 85 5.21 27.06 -6.97
C ARG A 85 4.37 26.07 -7.77
N SER A 86 4.97 25.00 -8.27
CA SER A 86 4.24 23.96 -9.01
C SER A 86 3.43 23.08 -8.06
N ILE A 87 4.01 22.68 -6.93
CA ILE A 87 3.35 21.83 -5.93
C ILE A 87 2.17 22.56 -5.30
N PHE A 88 2.39 23.77 -4.75
CA PHE A 88 1.33 24.52 -4.08
C PHE A 88 0.41 25.27 -5.04
N GLY A 89 0.82 25.51 -6.29
CA GLY A 89 -0.04 26.13 -7.30
C GLY A 89 -0.89 25.10 -8.04
N VAL A 90 -0.24 24.30 -8.90
CA VAL A 90 -0.93 23.30 -9.73
C VAL A 90 -1.48 22.17 -8.87
N GLY A 91 -0.73 21.68 -7.88
CA GLY A 91 -1.20 20.60 -7.01
C GLY A 91 -2.42 21.00 -6.18
N ALA A 92 -2.45 22.23 -5.62
CA ALA A 92 -3.64 22.71 -4.91
C ALA A 92 -4.84 22.89 -5.84
N ALA A 93 -4.60 23.33 -7.07
CA ALA A 93 -5.64 23.45 -8.09
C ALA A 93 -6.19 22.10 -8.59
N GLN A 94 -5.48 20.98 -8.40
CA GLN A 94 -6.00 19.64 -8.70
C GLN A 94 -6.94 19.10 -7.62
N VAL A 95 -6.83 19.62 -6.39
CA VAL A 95 -7.61 19.17 -5.23
C VAL A 95 -8.91 19.98 -5.07
N LEU A 96 -8.90 21.25 -5.48
CA LEU A 96 -10.08 22.12 -5.55
C LEU A 96 -10.92 21.83 -6.80
#